data_AF-A0A1F6BGX4-F1
#
_entry.id   AF-A0A1F6BGX4-F1
#
_cell.length_a   1.000
_cell.length_b   1.000
_cell.length_c   1.000
_cell.angle_alpha   90.00
_cell.angle_beta   90.00
_cell.angle_gamma   90.00
#
_symmetry.space_group_name_H-M   'P 1'
#
loop_
_entity.id
_entity.type
_entity.pdbx_description
1 polymer ?
#
loop_
_entity_poly.entity_id
_entity_poly.type
_entity_poly.pdbx_seq_one_letter_code
_entity_poly.pdbx_strand_id
1 'polypeptide(L)'
;MNKIILTRAVKKLNTLITMYTGLITVGVDNWRGYRFIFDTKDVRSCNNNCSTCPLYKLLKNEKAGYFSPTLYSASKVDKKMFGPQNKLNCKTLQQYKNCYISFLTEQTKTYKEIKQELKLIKNFTIIYSKGNTDLRRLEYKFRKDIMQESLRRLRGKKNNLCNRQRES
;
A
#
# COMPACT_ATOMS: atom_id res chain seq x y z
N MET A 1 3.62 14.34 -0.54
CA MET A 1 2.91 14.08 -1.81
C MET A 1 3.04 15.28 -2.74
N ASN A 2 3.22 15.06 -4.04
CA ASN A 2 3.21 16.13 -5.05
C ASN A 2 1.76 16.66 -5.25
N LYS A 3 1.56 17.98 -5.20
CA LYS A 3 0.21 18.60 -5.33
C LYS A 3 -0.48 18.24 -6.65
N ILE A 4 0.26 18.23 -7.77
CA ILE A 4 -0.27 17.90 -9.10
C ILE A 4 -0.76 16.44 -9.12
N ILE A 5 0.01 15.52 -8.53
CA ILE A 5 -0.39 14.12 -8.41
C ILE A 5 -1.67 14.00 -7.60
N LEU A 6 -1.73 14.68 -6.45
CA LEU A 6 -2.88 14.62 -5.57
C LEU A 6 -4.14 15.15 -6.27
N THR A 7 -4.06 16.28 -6.96
CA THR A 7 -5.18 16.84 -7.73
C THR A 7 -5.66 15.88 -8.82
N ARG A 8 -4.75 15.25 -9.57
CA ARG A 8 -5.09 14.26 -10.60
C ARG A 8 -5.76 13.02 -9.99
N ALA A 9 -5.21 12.54 -8.87
CA ALA A 9 -5.76 11.41 -8.13
C ALA A 9 -7.16 11.69 -7.60
N VAL A 10 -7.40 12.85 -6.99
CA VAL A 10 -8.73 13.25 -6.49
C VAL A 10 -9.72 13.41 -7.64
N LYS A 11 -9.33 14.05 -8.76
CA LYS A 11 -10.20 14.17 -9.94
C LYS A 11 -10.64 12.80 -10.45
N LYS A 12 -9.69 11.86 -10.58
CA LYS A 12 -10.01 10.50 -11.04
C LYS A 12 -10.85 9.72 -10.02
N LEU A 13 -10.55 9.86 -8.73
CA LEU A 13 -11.32 9.24 -7.65
C LEU A 13 -12.79 9.69 -7.68
N ASN A 14 -13.06 10.98 -7.90
CA ASN A 14 -14.43 11.49 -7.98
C ASN A 14 -15.22 10.80 -9.12
N THR A 15 -14.59 10.53 -10.26
CA THR A 15 -15.19 9.73 -11.34
C THR A 15 -15.38 8.27 -10.93
N LEU A 16 -14.45 7.66 -10.18
CA LEU A 16 -14.57 6.26 -9.77
C LEU A 16 -15.66 6.04 -8.73
N ILE A 17 -15.87 6.98 -7.81
CA ILE A 17 -16.90 6.87 -6.76
C ILE A 17 -18.31 6.80 -7.37
N THR A 18 -18.56 7.48 -8.49
CA THR A 18 -19.86 7.43 -9.17
C THR A 18 -20.07 6.13 -9.93
N MET A 19 -18.99 5.48 -10.40
CA MET A 19 -19.06 4.26 -11.21
C MET A 19 -18.96 2.97 -10.38
N TYR A 20 -18.44 3.04 -9.15
CA TYR A 20 -18.10 1.85 -8.38
C TYR A 20 -18.29 2.04 -6.87
N THR A 21 -19.31 1.38 -6.33
CA THR A 21 -19.72 1.47 -4.92
C THR A 21 -18.93 0.56 -3.97
N GLY A 22 -18.04 -0.26 -4.51
CA GLY A 22 -17.24 -1.24 -3.76
C GLY A 22 -16.02 -0.64 -3.04
N LEU A 23 -15.72 0.65 -3.25
CA LEU A 23 -14.59 1.33 -2.59
C LEU A 23 -14.75 1.35 -1.07
N ILE A 24 -13.67 1.01 -0.36
CA ILE A 24 -13.59 1.12 1.10
C ILE A 24 -12.54 2.14 1.48
N THR A 25 -11.30 2.00 1.01
CA THR A 25 -10.24 2.99 1.19
C THR A 25 -9.44 3.11 -0.11
N VAL A 26 -9.11 4.33 -0.52
CA VAL A 26 -8.20 4.59 -1.63
C VAL A 26 -7.03 5.42 -1.14
N GLY A 27 -5.83 4.88 -1.31
CA GLY A 27 -4.58 5.56 -1.07
C GLY A 27 -3.87 5.93 -2.35
N VAL A 28 -2.90 6.82 -2.25
CA VAL A 28 -1.95 7.15 -3.31
C VAL A 28 -0.55 6.97 -2.73
N ASP A 29 0.27 6.18 -3.41
CA ASP A 29 1.66 5.93 -3.04
C ASP A 29 2.61 6.22 -4.21
N ASN A 30 3.91 6.03 -4.01
CA ASN A 30 4.93 6.20 -5.06
C ASN A 30 5.98 5.08 -5.05
N TRP A 31 5.63 3.88 -4.59
CA TRP A 31 6.60 2.78 -4.50
C TRP A 31 7.09 2.27 -5.87
N ARG A 32 6.19 2.29 -6.88
CA ARG A 32 6.42 1.90 -8.27
C ARG A 32 5.89 2.96 -9.25
N GLY A 33 6.09 4.23 -8.89
CA GLY A 33 5.40 5.35 -9.52
C GLY A 33 4.09 5.70 -8.83
N TYR A 34 3.59 6.91 -9.10
CA TYR A 34 2.38 7.42 -8.48
C TYR A 34 1.15 6.67 -8.96
N ARG A 35 0.49 5.96 -8.05
CA ARG A 35 -0.65 5.09 -8.37
C ARG A 35 -1.63 5.03 -7.21
N PHE A 36 -2.83 4.54 -7.49
CA PHE A 36 -3.79 4.22 -6.44
C PHE A 36 -3.43 2.92 -5.73
N ILE A 37 -3.76 2.82 -4.44
CA ILE A 37 -3.88 1.57 -3.69
C ILE A 37 -5.35 1.42 -3.33
N PHE A 38 -5.95 0.32 -3.75
CA PHE A 38 -7.37 0.06 -3.63
C PHE A 38 -7.64 -1.00 -2.55
N ASP A 39 -8.28 -0.57 -1.46
CA ASP A 39 -9.00 -1.45 -0.54
C ASP A 39 -10.48 -1.39 -0.91
N THR A 40 -11.01 -2.49 -1.43
CA THR A 40 -12.40 -2.62 -1.88
C THR A 40 -12.98 -3.93 -1.38
N LYS A 41 -14.31 -4.09 -1.49
CA LYS A 41 -14.97 -5.37 -1.19
C LYS A 41 -14.34 -6.52 -1.99
N ASP A 42 -14.13 -6.30 -3.30
CA ASP A 42 -13.54 -7.30 -4.20
C ASP A 42 -12.10 -7.67 -3.82
N VAL A 43 -11.33 -6.70 -3.31
CA VAL A 43 -9.94 -6.93 -2.87
C VAL A 43 -9.89 -7.79 -1.60
N ARG A 44 -10.84 -7.60 -0.69
CA ARG A 44 -10.94 -8.37 0.56
C ARG A 44 -11.31 -9.84 0.32
N SER A 45 -12.08 -10.12 -0.73
CA SER A 45 -12.44 -11.48 -1.17
C SER A 45 -11.69 -11.92 -2.42
N CYS A 46 -10.51 -11.35 -2.68
CA CYS A 46 -9.78 -11.59 -3.93
C CYS A 46 -9.30 -13.04 -4.03
N ASN A 47 -9.73 -13.73 -5.09
CA ASN A 47 -9.31 -15.09 -5.47
C ASN A 47 -8.42 -15.11 -6.72
N ASN A 48 -7.86 -13.96 -7.12
CA ASN A 48 -7.05 -13.78 -8.33
C ASN A 48 -7.76 -13.97 -9.68
N ASN A 49 -9.07 -14.25 -9.72
CA ASN A 49 -9.85 -14.30 -10.96
C ASN A 49 -10.18 -12.89 -11.48
N CYS A 50 -9.20 -12.25 -12.13
CA CYS A 50 -9.33 -10.85 -12.56
C CYS A 50 -10.39 -10.65 -13.66
N SER A 51 -10.71 -11.67 -14.46
CA SER A 51 -11.66 -11.54 -15.58
C SER A 51 -13.08 -11.22 -15.12
N THR A 52 -13.46 -11.64 -13.90
CA THR A 52 -14.78 -11.40 -13.31
C THR A 52 -14.78 -10.24 -12.31
N CYS A 53 -13.61 -9.82 -11.81
CA CYS A 53 -13.46 -8.75 -10.84
C CYS A 53 -14.00 -7.39 -11.36
N PRO A 54 -15.00 -6.78 -10.70
CA PRO A 54 -15.57 -5.49 -11.12
C PRO A 54 -14.55 -4.35 -11.17
N LEU A 55 -13.71 -4.21 -10.13
CA LEU A 55 -12.65 -3.21 -10.09
C LEU A 55 -11.68 -3.36 -11.28
N TYR A 56 -11.33 -4.60 -11.65
CA TYR A 56 -10.47 -4.85 -12.80
C TYR A 56 -11.14 -4.46 -14.11
N LYS A 57 -12.40 -4.86 -14.32
CA LYS A 57 -13.16 -4.50 -15.53
C LYS A 57 -13.27 -2.99 -15.72
N LEU A 58 -13.41 -2.24 -14.63
CA LEU A 58 -13.46 -0.78 -14.65
C LEU A 58 -12.13 -0.14 -15.06
N LEU A 59 -11.00 -0.70 -14.60
CA LEU A 59 -9.69 -0.07 -14.73
C LEU A 59 -8.79 -0.68 -15.82
N LYS A 60 -9.17 -1.81 -16.43
CA LYS A 60 -8.32 -2.56 -17.38
C LYS A 60 -7.85 -1.76 -18.61
N ASN A 61 -8.61 -0.73 -19.01
CA ASN A 61 -8.31 0.11 -20.16
C ASN A 61 -7.64 1.45 -19.77
N GLU A 62 -7.42 1.68 -18.47
CA GLU A 62 -6.73 2.88 -18.00
C GLU A 62 -5.24 2.81 -18.39
N LYS A 63 -4.71 3.95 -18.85
CA LYS A 63 -3.32 4.06 -19.27
C LYS A 63 -2.42 4.40 -18.08
N ALA A 64 -1.20 3.88 -18.13
CA ALA A 64 -0.13 4.31 -17.24
C ALA A 64 0.41 5.68 -17.68
N GLY A 65 0.92 6.45 -16.72
CA GLY A 65 1.52 7.76 -16.95
C GLY A 65 2.13 8.32 -15.66
N TYR A 66 2.32 9.63 -15.62
CA TYR A 66 2.89 10.32 -14.44
C TYR A 66 2.10 10.08 -13.14
N PHE A 67 0.77 9.94 -13.27
CA PHE A 67 -0.10 9.34 -12.28
C PHE A 67 -0.88 8.24 -12.99
N SER A 68 -0.93 7.04 -12.41
CA SER A 68 -1.50 5.86 -13.05
C SER A 68 -2.68 5.31 -12.24
N PRO A 69 -3.92 5.48 -12.72
CA PRO A 69 -5.10 4.92 -12.07
C PRO A 69 -5.34 3.43 -12.41
N THR A 70 -4.55 2.88 -13.34
CA THR A 70 -4.62 1.48 -13.77
C THR A 70 -4.14 0.50 -12.69
N LEU A 71 -4.41 -0.79 -12.91
CA LEU A 71 -3.99 -1.88 -12.04
C LEU A 71 -2.74 -2.56 -12.59
N TYR A 72 -1.63 -2.43 -11.88
CA TYR A 72 -0.34 -2.99 -12.30
C TYR A 72 -0.31 -4.50 -12.06
N SER A 73 0.07 -5.25 -13.08
CA SER A 73 0.33 -6.69 -12.94
C SER A 73 1.50 -6.93 -11.99
N ALA A 74 1.31 -7.85 -11.04
CA ALA A 74 2.35 -8.24 -10.09
C ALA A 74 3.26 -9.31 -10.69
N SER A 75 4.57 -9.05 -10.72
CA SER A 75 5.56 -10.07 -11.06
C SER A 75 5.67 -11.14 -9.95
N LYS A 76 6.39 -12.24 -10.21
CA LYS A 76 6.70 -13.24 -9.17
C LYS A 76 7.42 -12.61 -7.97
N VAL A 77 8.36 -11.70 -8.26
CA VAL A 77 9.12 -10.95 -7.24
C VAL A 77 8.18 -10.08 -6.41
N ASP A 78 7.27 -9.35 -7.07
CA ASP A 78 6.35 -8.50 -6.35
C ASP A 78 5.37 -9.30 -5.50
N LYS A 79 4.91 -10.47 -5.94
CA LYS A 79 4.02 -11.32 -5.13
C LYS A 79 4.70 -11.79 -3.84
N LYS A 80 6.00 -12.08 -3.90
CA LYS A 80 6.82 -12.41 -2.73
C LYS A 80 6.92 -11.23 -1.76
N MET A 81 6.96 -10.00 -2.27
CA MET A 81 7.15 -8.78 -1.48
C MET A 81 5.85 -8.18 -0.94
N PHE A 82 4.79 -8.13 -1.76
CA PHE A 82 3.57 -7.40 -1.47
C PHE A 82 2.38 -8.33 -1.19
N GLY A 83 2.51 -9.64 -1.42
CA GLY A 83 1.46 -10.64 -1.24
C GLY A 83 0.87 -11.16 -2.56
N PRO A 84 0.02 -12.20 -2.50
CA PRO A 84 -0.24 -13.11 -3.62
C PRO A 84 -1.13 -12.56 -4.75
N GLN A 85 -1.73 -11.37 -4.56
CA GLN A 85 -2.63 -10.78 -5.55
C GLN A 85 -1.95 -10.56 -6.91
N ASN A 86 -2.66 -10.85 -8.00
CA ASN A 86 -2.22 -10.65 -9.38
C ASN A 86 -2.02 -9.16 -9.74
N LYS A 87 -2.61 -8.25 -8.96
CA LYS A 87 -2.51 -6.80 -9.17
C LYS A 87 -1.90 -6.13 -7.94
N LEU A 88 -0.83 -5.36 -8.14
CA LEU A 88 -0.04 -4.74 -7.06
C LEU A 88 -0.84 -3.78 -6.20
N ASN A 89 -1.74 -3.05 -6.85
CA ASN A 89 -2.55 -2.00 -6.26
C ASN A 89 -3.73 -2.55 -5.44
N CYS A 90 -4.06 -3.83 -5.59
CA CYS A 90 -5.20 -4.47 -4.93
C CYS A 90 -4.77 -5.01 -3.56
N LYS A 91 -4.81 -4.15 -2.54
CA LYS A 91 -4.41 -4.49 -1.17
C LYS A 91 -5.38 -3.85 -0.18
N THR A 92 -5.77 -4.61 0.84
CA THR A 92 -6.42 -3.99 2.00
C THR A 92 -5.45 -3.02 2.67
N LEU A 93 -5.96 -2.03 3.40
CA LEU A 93 -5.08 -1.09 4.09
C LEU A 93 -4.12 -1.82 5.06
N GLN A 94 -4.59 -2.89 5.71
CA GLN A 94 -3.76 -3.73 6.58
C GLN A 94 -2.70 -4.52 5.81
N GLN A 95 -3.02 -5.11 4.65
CA GLN A 95 -2.03 -5.78 3.80
C GLN A 95 -0.95 -4.80 3.35
N TYR A 96 -1.37 -3.60 2.93
CA TYR A 96 -0.44 -2.58 2.49
C TYR A 96 0.45 -2.06 3.63
N LYS A 97 -0.11 -1.91 4.84
CA LYS A 97 0.65 -1.63 6.08
C LYS A 97 1.71 -2.70 6.33
N ASN A 98 1.35 -3.97 6.20
CA ASN A 98 2.28 -5.09 6.41
C ASN A 98 3.43 -5.08 5.38
N CYS A 99 3.18 -4.65 4.15
CA CYS A 99 4.25 -4.49 3.15
C CYS A 99 5.32 -3.53 3.67
N TYR A 100 4.95 -2.33 4.12
CA TYR A 100 5.90 -1.36 4.68
C TYR A 100 6.68 -1.92 5.87
N ILE A 101 5.99 -2.62 6.78
CA ILE A 101 6.62 -3.22 7.96
C ILE A 101 7.66 -4.26 7.55
N SER A 102 7.29 -5.19 6.65
CA SER A 102 8.22 -6.22 6.16
C SER A 102 9.41 -5.61 5.44
N PHE A 103 9.20 -4.59 4.60
CA PHE A 103 10.32 -3.94 3.92
C PHE A 103 11.33 -3.33 4.91
N LEU A 104 10.84 -2.53 5.87
CA LEU A 104 11.68 -1.91 6.89
C LEU A 104 12.40 -2.91 7.80
N THR A 105 11.85 -4.11 8.00
CA THR A 105 12.36 -5.06 9.01
C THR A 105 13.11 -6.25 8.42
N GLU A 106 12.97 -6.50 7.13
CA GLU A 106 13.50 -7.71 6.46
C GLU A 106 14.24 -7.41 5.16
N GLN A 107 13.92 -6.32 4.46
CA GLN A 107 14.46 -6.06 3.11
C GLN A 107 15.45 -4.89 3.06
N THR A 108 15.27 -3.86 3.89
CA THR A 108 16.22 -2.75 3.96
C THR A 108 17.48 -3.17 4.72
N LYS A 109 18.65 -3.05 4.07
CA LYS A 109 19.96 -3.43 4.64
C LYS A 109 20.80 -2.22 5.01
N THR A 110 20.53 -1.08 4.38
CA THR A 110 21.31 0.15 4.53
C THR A 110 20.46 1.29 5.08
N TYR A 111 21.12 2.26 5.71
CA TYR A 111 20.47 3.48 6.17
C TYR A 111 19.81 4.28 5.03
N LYS A 112 20.41 4.24 3.83
CA LYS A 112 19.85 4.88 2.63
C LYS A 112 18.51 4.27 2.23
N GLU A 113 18.42 2.94 2.21
CA GLU A 113 17.17 2.21 1.91
C GLU A 113 16.11 2.49 2.97
N ILE A 114 16.47 2.50 4.26
CA ILE A 114 15.56 2.87 5.34
C ILE A 114 15.01 4.28 5.12
N LYS A 115 15.88 5.26 4.83
CA LYS A 115 15.46 6.65 4.54
C LYS A 115 14.50 6.73 3.36
N GLN A 116 14.75 5.97 2.30
CA GLN A 116 13.87 5.92 1.13
C GLN A 116 12.51 5.35 1.49
N GLU A 117 12.46 4.26 2.26
CA GLU A 117 11.22 3.62 2.70
C GLU A 117 10.40 4.54 3.63
N LEU A 118 11.07 5.19 4.58
CA LEU A 118 10.43 6.21 5.43
C LEU A 118 9.86 7.38 4.63
N LYS A 119 10.54 7.79 3.55
CA LYS A 119 10.04 8.81 2.62
C LYS A 119 8.79 8.32 1.87
N LEU A 120 8.70 7.04 1.52
CA LEU A 120 7.49 6.47 0.91
C LEU A 120 6.32 6.48 1.90
N ILE A 121 6.54 6.04 3.14
CA ILE A 121 5.51 6.04 4.20
C ILE A 121 5.01 7.46 4.49
N LYS A 122 5.92 8.43 4.58
CA LYS A 122 5.57 9.84 4.76
C LYS A 122 4.75 10.39 3.59
N ASN A 123 5.02 9.92 2.38
CA ASN A 123 4.35 10.41 1.17
C ASN A 123 3.09 9.64 0.80
N PHE A 124 2.77 8.50 1.42
CA PHE A 124 1.50 7.82 1.24
C PHE A 124 0.35 8.72 1.71
N THR A 125 -0.67 8.90 0.87
CA THR A 125 -1.83 9.76 1.18
C THR A 125 -3.12 8.98 0.98
N ILE A 126 -3.99 8.95 1.99
CA ILE A 126 -5.35 8.41 1.89
C ILE A 126 -6.24 9.54 1.40
N ILE A 127 -6.87 9.33 0.26
CA ILE A 127 -7.73 10.33 -0.40
C ILE A 127 -9.21 9.99 -0.32
N TYR A 128 -9.53 8.76 0.12
CA TYR A 128 -10.89 8.30 0.34
C TYR A 128 -10.90 7.22 1.42
N SER A 129 -11.86 7.29 2.33
CA SER A 129 -12.20 6.16 3.19
C SER A 129 -13.67 6.23 3.55
N LYS A 130 -14.41 5.15 3.24
CA LYS A 130 -15.85 5.07 3.42
C LYS A 130 -16.20 5.22 4.90
N GLY A 131 -17.09 6.17 5.21
CA GLY A 131 -17.54 6.45 6.58
C GLY A 131 -16.51 7.16 7.46
N ASN A 132 -15.36 7.62 6.91
CA ASN A 132 -14.36 8.37 7.66
C ASN A 132 -14.21 9.77 7.08
N THR A 133 -14.52 10.80 7.88
CA THR A 133 -14.37 12.21 7.49
C THR A 133 -12.97 12.75 7.80
N ASP A 134 -12.30 12.23 8.83
CA ASP A 134 -10.95 12.64 9.22
C ASP A 134 -9.87 11.71 8.63
N LEU A 135 -9.58 11.92 7.34
CA LEU A 135 -8.54 11.17 6.63
C LEU A 135 -7.13 11.44 7.20
N ARG A 136 -6.89 12.64 7.75
CA ARG A 136 -5.57 13.00 8.32
C ARG A 136 -5.26 12.16 9.56
N ARG A 137 -6.25 11.97 10.45
CA ARG A 137 -6.10 11.09 11.61
C ARG A 137 -5.90 9.64 11.20
N LEU A 138 -6.61 9.17 10.17
CA LEU A 138 -6.43 7.81 9.65
C LEU A 138 -5.02 7.61 9.07
N GLU A 139 -4.50 8.57 8.29
CA GLU A 139 -3.12 8.55 7.80
C GLU A 139 -2.09 8.57 8.93
N TYR A 140 -2.29 9.44 9.93
CA TYR A 140 -1.40 9.53 11.08
C TYR A 140 -1.33 8.18 11.81
N LYS A 141 -2.49 7.57 12.09
CA LYS A 141 -2.56 6.25 12.72
C LYS A 141 -1.87 5.19 11.86
N PHE A 142 -2.15 5.17 10.55
CA PHE A 142 -1.51 4.23 9.62
C PHE A 142 0.02 4.32 9.68
N ARG A 143 0.59 5.54 9.61
CA ARG A 143 2.04 5.74 9.66
C ARG A 143 2.62 5.38 11.04
N LYS A 144 1.94 5.78 12.12
CA LYS A 144 2.34 5.48 13.50
C LYS A 144 2.40 3.98 13.74
N ASP A 145 1.36 3.24 13.32
CA ASP A 145 1.30 1.78 13.45
C ASP A 145 2.47 1.11 12.72
N ILE A 146 2.83 1.56 11.50
CA ILE A 146 4.00 1.04 10.78
C ILE A 146 5.27 1.22 11.61
N MET A 147 5.52 2.45 12.11
CA MET A 147 6.72 2.76 12.86
C MET A 147 6.81 1.92 14.14
N GLN A 148 5.73 1.86 14.92
CA GLN A 148 5.69 1.13 16.18
C GLN A 148 5.91 -0.37 15.96
N GLU A 149 5.22 -0.96 14.98
CA GLU A 149 5.34 -2.38 14.70
C GLU A 149 6.71 -2.75 14.12
N SER A 150 7.27 -1.93 13.24
CA SER A 150 8.63 -2.13 12.72
C SER A 150 9.67 -2.09 13.85
N LEU A 151 9.60 -1.09 14.74
CA LEU A 151 10.51 -0.99 15.88
C LEU A 151 10.37 -2.19 16.83
N ARG A 152 9.12 -2.63 17.11
CA ARG A 152 8.85 -3.81 17.94
C ARG A 152 9.53 -5.07 17.37
N ARG A 153 9.38 -5.32 16.06
CA ARG A 153 10.01 -6.47 15.38
C ARG A 153 11.54 -6.40 15.40
N LEU A 154 12.13 -5.23 15.15
CA LEU A 154 13.58 -5.06 15.19
C LEU A 154 14.16 -5.30 16.59
N ARG A 155 13.49 -4.80 17.64
CA ARG A 155 13.90 -5.07 19.03
C ARG A 155 13.80 -6.56 19.38
N GLY A 156 12.71 -7.22 19.00
CA GLY A 156 12.55 -8.66 19.20
C GLY A 156 13.66 -9.49 18.54
N LYS A 157 14.05 -9.15 17.30
CA LYS A 157 15.17 -9.80 16.60
C LYS A 157 16.50 -9.63 17.34
N LYS A 158 16.79 -8.44 17.87
CA LYS A 158 18.02 -8.17 18.64
C LYS A 158 18.09 -9.01 19.93
N ASN A 159 16.98 -9.10 20.67
CA ASN A 159 16.95 -9.87 21.92
C ASN A 159 17.18 -11.37 21.66
N ASN A 160 16.60 -11.91 20.58
CA ASN A 160 16.79 -13.32 20.21
C ASN A 160 18.23 -13.64 19.79
N LEU A 161 18.92 -12.69 19.13
CA LEU A 161 20.34 -12.84 18.78
C LEU A 161 21.24 -12.84 20.02
N CYS A 162 20.99 -11.94 20.98
CA CYS A 162 21.74 -11.90 22.24
C CYS A 162 21.52 -13.15 23.10
N ASN A 163 20.32 -13.73 23.12
CA ASN A 163 20.05 -14.94 23.90
C ASN A 163 20.72 -16.18 23.31
N ARG A 164 20.71 -16.34 21.98
CA ARG A 164 21.40 -17.46 21.31
C ARG A 164 22.91 -17.43 21.49
N GLN A 165 23.52 -16.24 21.54
CA GLN A 165 24.96 -16.09 21.82
C GLN A 165 25.35 -16.40 23.27
N ARG A 166 24.39 -16.52 24.20
CA ARG A 166 24.64 -16.91 25.60
C ARG A 166 24.45 -18.42 25.83
N GLU A 167 23.83 -19.11 24.87
CA GLU A 167 23.56 -20.55 24.89
C GLU A 167 24.54 -21.34 24.00
N SER A 168 25.49 -20.67 23.34
CA SER A 168 26.56 -21.24 22.51
C SER A 168 27.90 -21.10 23.22
#